data_AF-A0A7X9JK82-F1
#
_entry.id   AF-A0A7X9JK82-F1
#
_cell.length_a   1.000
_cell.length_b   1.000
_cell.length_c   1.000
_cell.angle_alpha   90.00
_cell.angle_beta   90.00
_cell.angle_gamma   90.00
#
_symmetry.space_group_name_H-M   'P 1'
#
loop_
_entity.id
_entity.type
_entity.pdbx_description
1 polymer ?
#
loop_
_entity_poly.entity_id
_entity_poly.type
_entity_poly.pdbx_seq_one_letter_code
_entity_poly.pdbx_strand_id
1 'polypeptide(L)'
;MPFIYFHTLGCKLNFTETSTLKRIAEENGYTITSEIEKAEVIVINTCTVTQTADKKSRYSIRHLQSKNPCAKIIVTGCYAEVDSESLEKIEGISYILGNNDKAIFDEWLKKIKNEQNNNQEEIKTSSFFKAFSLGDRTRSFLKVQDGCNYFCSYCKVPYARGRSRNASIKEIVDQANEIASFGIKEIVLTGINIGDFGHTTDENFFELIKALEKNTSMERYRISSIEPNLLTNEIIDFVLSSKRFVPHFHIPLQSGCDAILKLMQRRYDTHLFLQKIEYIKSKNDFAGIGIDVIVGFPGETDAYFQETYE
;
A
#
# COMPACT_ATOMS: atom_id res chain seq x y z
N MET A 1 -11.96 11.88 -26.42
CA MET A 1 -10.94 11.29 -25.53
C MET A 1 -11.41 9.89 -25.18
N PRO A 2 -10.55 8.86 -25.24
CA PRO A 2 -10.96 7.50 -24.94
C PRO A 2 -11.35 7.33 -23.48
N PHE A 3 -12.38 6.52 -23.21
CA PHE A 3 -12.84 6.26 -21.85
C PHE A 3 -12.04 5.13 -21.19
N ILE A 4 -11.68 5.32 -19.92
CA ILE A 4 -10.98 4.31 -19.10
C ILE A 4 -11.74 4.06 -17.80
N TYR A 5 -11.89 2.79 -17.44
CA TYR A 5 -12.54 2.37 -16.20
C TYR A 5 -11.52 1.71 -15.26
N PHE A 6 -11.61 2.01 -13.96
CA PHE A 6 -10.74 1.43 -12.94
C PHE A 6 -11.54 0.61 -11.93
N HIS A 7 -11.12 -0.63 -11.72
CA HIS A 7 -11.62 -1.50 -10.65
C HIS A 7 -10.51 -1.80 -9.65
N THR A 8 -10.68 -1.40 -8.39
CA THR A 8 -9.68 -1.63 -7.35
C THR A 8 -10.17 -2.64 -6.32
N LEU A 9 -9.33 -3.62 -6.03
CA LEU A 9 -9.52 -4.60 -4.97
C LEU A 9 -8.42 -4.45 -3.92
N GLY A 10 -8.71 -4.84 -2.68
CA GLY A 10 -7.70 -5.00 -1.64
C GLY A 10 -7.58 -3.84 -0.68
N CYS A 11 -6.34 -3.45 -0.40
CA CYS A 11 -5.97 -2.59 0.73
C CYS A 11 -5.86 -1.11 0.36
N LYS A 12 -5.66 -0.26 1.38
CA LYS A 12 -5.46 1.19 1.23
C LYS A 12 -4.37 1.53 0.20
N LEU A 13 -3.26 0.78 0.17
CA LEU A 13 -2.20 0.97 -0.83
C LEU A 13 -2.69 0.78 -2.27
N ASN A 14 -3.51 -0.25 -2.54
CA ASN A 14 -4.06 -0.44 -3.88
C ASN A 14 -4.96 0.73 -4.29
N PHE A 15 -5.76 1.28 -3.37
CA PHE A 15 -6.58 2.48 -3.64
C PHE A 15 -5.72 3.73 -3.86
N THR A 16 -4.67 3.91 -3.05
CA THR A 16 -3.69 4.98 -3.23
C THR A 16 -3.04 4.93 -4.61
N GLU A 17 -2.58 3.75 -5.01
CA GLU A 17 -1.95 3.50 -6.31
C GLU A 17 -2.94 3.74 -7.44
N THR A 18 -4.17 3.23 -7.35
CA THR A 18 -5.19 3.49 -8.38
C THR A 18 -5.52 4.97 -8.52
N SER A 19 -5.55 5.74 -7.42
CA SER A 19 -5.78 7.18 -7.51
C SER A 19 -4.69 7.89 -8.33
N THR A 20 -3.43 7.48 -8.19
CA THR A 20 -2.33 7.98 -9.04
C THR A 20 -2.45 7.48 -10.48
N LEU A 21 -2.78 6.20 -10.70
CA LEU A 21 -2.98 5.66 -12.05
C LEU A 21 -4.10 6.38 -12.81
N LYS A 22 -5.18 6.80 -12.12
CA LYS A 22 -6.24 7.63 -12.69
C LYS A 22 -5.70 8.98 -13.19
N ARG A 23 -4.91 9.68 -12.37
CA ARG A 23 -4.29 10.96 -12.76
C ARG A 23 -3.37 10.80 -13.97
N ILE A 24 -2.52 9.77 -13.97
CA ILE A 24 -1.65 9.44 -15.10
C ILE A 24 -2.49 9.21 -16.37
N ALA A 25 -3.63 8.52 -16.26
CA ALA A 25 -4.51 8.30 -17.40
C ALA A 25 -5.14 9.59 -17.93
N GLU A 26 -5.60 10.48 -17.05
CA GLU A 26 -6.13 11.80 -17.42
C GLU A 26 -5.08 12.68 -18.11
N GLU A 27 -3.86 12.73 -17.59
CA GLU A 27 -2.72 13.42 -18.19
C GLU A 27 -2.37 12.86 -19.58
N ASN A 28 -2.58 11.55 -19.77
CA ASN A 28 -2.43 10.89 -21.07
C ASN A 28 -3.70 10.98 -21.93
N GLY A 29 -4.67 11.85 -21.61
CA GLY A 29 -5.83 12.16 -22.43
C GLY A 29 -6.93 11.11 -22.45
N TYR A 30 -7.03 10.28 -21.41
CA TYR A 30 -8.21 9.45 -21.16
C TYR A 30 -9.24 10.19 -20.30
N THR A 31 -10.50 9.80 -20.40
CA THR A 31 -11.57 10.26 -19.51
C THR A 31 -11.97 9.12 -18.58
N ILE A 32 -11.88 9.32 -17.26
CA ILE A 32 -12.30 8.31 -16.29
C ILE A 32 -13.83 8.15 -16.35
N THR A 33 -14.31 6.93 -16.55
CA THR A 33 -15.74 6.61 -16.58
C THR A 33 -16.12 5.70 -15.41
N SER A 34 -17.34 5.87 -14.89
CA SER A 34 -18.00 4.91 -14.00
C SER A 34 -18.90 3.92 -14.76
N GLU A 35 -19.18 4.19 -16.04
CA GLU A 35 -19.95 3.34 -16.94
C GLU A 35 -18.99 2.40 -17.69
N ILE A 36 -19.00 1.12 -17.31
CA ILE A 36 -18.08 0.11 -17.85
C ILE A 36 -18.29 -0.14 -19.33
N GLU A 37 -19.53 -0.07 -19.81
CA GLU A 37 -19.93 -0.33 -21.19
C GLU A 37 -19.35 0.70 -22.17
N LYS A 38 -18.97 1.88 -21.68
CA LYS A 38 -18.33 2.94 -22.48
C LYS A 38 -16.80 2.84 -22.51
N ALA A 39 -16.20 2.04 -21.64
CA ALA A 39 -14.76 1.99 -21.48
C ALA A 39 -14.08 1.32 -22.69
N GLU A 40 -13.03 1.95 -23.21
CA GLU A 40 -12.13 1.34 -24.20
C GLU A 40 -11.01 0.56 -23.50
N VAL A 41 -10.65 0.98 -22.29
CA VAL A 41 -9.65 0.33 -21.44
C VAL A 41 -10.23 0.12 -20.05
N ILE A 42 -10.04 -1.08 -19.50
CA ILE A 42 -10.42 -1.44 -18.13
C ILE A 42 -9.16 -1.84 -17.38
N VAL A 43 -8.85 -1.13 -16.29
CA VAL A 43 -7.71 -1.42 -15.41
C VAL A 43 -8.20 -2.05 -14.12
N ILE A 44 -7.75 -3.26 -13.83
CA ILE A 44 -8.13 -4.03 -12.64
C ILE A 44 -6.92 -4.13 -11.72
N ASN A 45 -6.91 -3.35 -10.63
CA ASN A 45 -5.87 -3.42 -9.61
C ASN A 45 -6.24 -4.46 -8.55
N THR A 46 -5.67 -5.64 -8.69
CA THR A 46 -5.98 -6.87 -7.95
C THR A 46 -5.27 -6.96 -6.60
N CYS A 47 -5.78 -7.83 -5.74
CA CYS A 47 -5.20 -8.11 -4.43
C CYS A 47 -4.93 -9.61 -4.28
N THR A 48 -3.82 -9.94 -3.63
CA THR A 48 -3.52 -11.29 -3.15
C THR A 48 -3.00 -11.18 -1.73
N VAL A 49 -3.67 -11.88 -0.82
CA VAL A 49 -3.30 -12.05 0.60
C VAL A 49 -4.02 -13.28 1.17
N THR A 50 -5.22 -13.57 0.67
CA THR A 50 -6.01 -14.76 1.02
C THR A 50 -6.56 -15.41 -0.23
N GLN A 51 -6.90 -16.71 -0.16
CA GLN A 51 -7.55 -17.41 -1.27
C GLN A 51 -8.88 -16.75 -1.68
N THR A 52 -9.59 -16.14 -0.73
CA THR A 52 -10.81 -15.37 -0.99
C THR A 52 -10.51 -14.11 -1.82
N ALA A 53 -9.41 -13.41 -1.52
CA ALA A 53 -8.96 -12.27 -2.33
C ALA A 53 -8.63 -12.71 -3.76
N ASP A 54 -7.93 -13.84 -3.92
CA ASP A 54 -7.57 -14.38 -5.23
C ASP A 54 -8.82 -14.77 -6.04
N LYS A 55 -9.78 -15.47 -5.40
CA LYS A 55 -11.08 -15.80 -6.01
C LYS A 55 -11.84 -14.54 -6.45
N LYS A 56 -11.87 -13.51 -5.60
CA LYS A 56 -12.54 -12.23 -5.91
C LYS A 56 -11.86 -11.49 -7.07
N SER A 57 -10.54 -11.53 -7.16
CA SER A 57 -9.77 -10.98 -8.28
C SER A 57 -10.15 -11.66 -9.60
N ARG A 58 -10.09 -13.01 -9.66
CA ARG A 58 -10.47 -13.78 -10.84
C ARG A 58 -11.94 -13.62 -11.23
N TYR A 59 -12.83 -13.53 -10.25
CA TYR A 59 -14.25 -13.26 -10.49
C TYR A 59 -14.45 -11.88 -11.11
N SER A 60 -13.81 -10.84 -10.54
CA SER A 60 -13.95 -9.47 -11.04
C SER A 60 -13.47 -9.34 -12.49
N ILE A 61 -12.35 -9.99 -12.83
CA ILE A 61 -11.83 -10.00 -14.21
C ILE A 61 -12.87 -10.55 -15.19
N ARG A 62 -13.35 -11.77 -14.96
CA ARG A 62 -14.36 -12.41 -15.82
C ARG A 62 -15.67 -11.63 -15.87
N HIS A 63 -16.09 -11.09 -14.72
CA HIS A 63 -17.32 -10.30 -14.65
C HIS A 63 -17.21 -9.02 -15.49
N LEU A 64 -16.12 -8.26 -15.37
CA LEU A 64 -15.94 -7.01 -16.10
C LEU A 64 -15.74 -7.26 -17.61
N GLN A 65 -15.02 -8.34 -17.97
CA GLN A 65 -14.95 -8.82 -19.37
C GLN A 65 -16.34 -9.13 -19.94
N SER A 66 -17.20 -9.81 -19.19
CA SER A 66 -18.56 -10.13 -19.66
C SER A 66 -19.43 -8.88 -19.87
N LYS A 67 -19.15 -7.79 -19.16
CA LYS A 67 -19.87 -6.51 -19.26
C LYS A 67 -19.43 -5.68 -20.45
N ASN A 68 -18.15 -5.73 -20.79
CA ASN A 68 -17.62 -5.07 -21.97
C ASN A 68 -16.54 -5.94 -22.64
N PRO A 69 -16.95 -6.85 -23.55
CA PRO A 69 -16.04 -7.75 -24.24
C PRO A 69 -15.09 -7.07 -25.23
N CYS A 70 -15.38 -5.81 -25.62
CA CYS A 70 -14.58 -5.06 -26.58
C CYS A 70 -13.49 -4.21 -25.92
N ALA A 71 -13.55 -4.01 -24.60
CA ALA A 71 -12.55 -3.23 -23.89
C ALA A 71 -11.24 -4.00 -23.76
N LYS A 72 -10.12 -3.26 -23.86
CA LYS A 72 -8.80 -3.80 -23.51
C LYS A 72 -8.70 -3.94 -22.00
N ILE A 73 -8.38 -5.14 -21.52
CA ILE A 73 -8.28 -5.43 -20.10
C ILE A 73 -6.82 -5.41 -19.66
N ILE A 74 -6.49 -4.50 -18.74
CA ILE A 74 -5.20 -4.45 -18.05
C ILE A 74 -5.40 -4.97 -16.63
N VAL A 75 -4.70 -6.02 -16.25
CA VAL A 75 -4.69 -6.53 -14.88
C VAL A 75 -3.38 -6.17 -14.21
N THR A 76 -3.43 -5.53 -13.05
CA THR A 76 -2.25 -5.18 -12.26
C THR A 76 -2.45 -5.47 -10.77
N GLY A 77 -1.47 -5.19 -9.93
CA GLY A 77 -1.55 -5.33 -8.48
C GLY A 77 -0.96 -6.62 -7.94
N CYS A 78 -1.19 -6.87 -6.66
CA CYS A 78 -0.51 -7.95 -5.94
C CYS A 78 -0.81 -9.34 -6.51
N TYR A 79 -2.02 -9.62 -7.00
CA TYR A 79 -2.32 -10.93 -7.60
C TYR A 79 -1.64 -11.11 -8.96
N ALA A 80 -1.56 -10.05 -9.76
CA ALA A 80 -0.81 -10.03 -11.01
C ALA A 80 0.68 -10.33 -10.81
N GLU A 81 1.27 -9.83 -9.72
CA GLU A 81 2.67 -10.11 -9.37
C GLU A 81 2.91 -11.57 -8.98
N VAL A 82 2.06 -12.14 -8.10
CA VAL A 82 2.38 -13.47 -7.53
C VAL A 82 1.92 -14.64 -8.40
N ASP A 83 0.89 -14.45 -9.21
CA ASP A 83 0.22 -15.56 -9.91
C ASP A 83 -0.13 -15.17 -11.35
N SER A 84 0.84 -14.58 -12.06
CA SER A 84 0.71 -14.16 -13.46
C SER A 84 0.32 -15.33 -14.38
N GLU A 85 0.91 -16.51 -14.20
CA GLU A 85 0.61 -17.71 -14.98
C GLU A 85 -0.87 -18.11 -14.92
N SER A 86 -1.53 -17.91 -13.78
CA SER A 86 -2.97 -18.19 -13.66
C SER A 86 -3.83 -17.18 -14.44
N LEU A 87 -3.36 -15.93 -14.55
CA LEU A 87 -4.03 -14.87 -15.27
C LEU A 87 -3.83 -15.02 -16.77
N GLU A 88 -2.66 -15.45 -17.23
CA GLU A 88 -2.41 -15.76 -18.65
C GLU A 88 -3.36 -16.83 -19.20
N LYS A 89 -3.85 -17.73 -18.33
CA LYS A 89 -4.86 -18.75 -18.68
C LYS A 89 -6.27 -18.18 -18.81
N ILE A 90 -6.51 -16.92 -18.47
CA ILE A 90 -7.82 -16.26 -18.62
C ILE A 90 -7.83 -15.53 -19.96
N GLU A 91 -8.58 -16.07 -20.92
CA GLU A 91 -8.76 -15.43 -22.23
C GLU A 91 -9.34 -14.01 -22.10
N GLY A 92 -8.92 -13.13 -23.01
CA GLY A 92 -9.39 -11.74 -23.08
C GLY A 92 -8.68 -10.77 -22.13
N ILE A 93 -7.64 -11.18 -21.40
CA ILE A 93 -6.73 -10.23 -20.74
C ILE A 93 -5.74 -9.71 -21.79
N SER A 94 -5.67 -8.39 -21.97
CA SER A 94 -4.76 -7.76 -22.95
C SER A 94 -3.35 -7.60 -22.38
N TYR A 95 -3.24 -7.18 -21.11
CA TYR A 95 -1.96 -6.95 -20.45
C TYR A 95 -2.00 -7.36 -18.98
N ILE A 96 -0.94 -8.01 -18.50
CA ILE A 96 -0.71 -8.31 -17.09
C ILE A 96 0.53 -7.52 -16.67
N LEU A 97 0.35 -6.60 -15.72
CA LEU A 97 1.37 -5.68 -15.26
C LEU A 97 1.66 -5.92 -13.78
N GLY A 98 2.91 -6.18 -13.43
CA GLY A 98 3.37 -6.28 -12.05
C GLY A 98 3.22 -4.96 -11.27
N ASN A 99 3.59 -4.98 -9.99
CA ASN A 99 3.55 -3.79 -9.15
C ASN A 99 4.58 -2.74 -9.55
N ASN A 100 5.73 -3.14 -10.09
CA ASN A 100 6.77 -2.20 -10.54
C ASN A 100 6.41 -1.53 -11.87
N ASP A 101 5.68 -2.24 -12.75
CA ASP A 101 5.23 -1.71 -14.05
C ASP A 101 4.28 -0.50 -13.91
N LYS A 102 3.69 -0.29 -12.72
CA LYS A 102 2.90 0.91 -12.44
C LYS A 102 3.70 2.21 -12.57
N ALA A 103 5.01 2.16 -12.37
CA ALA A 103 5.88 3.33 -12.49
C ALA A 103 6.01 3.86 -13.93
N ILE A 104 5.74 3.02 -14.92
CA ILE A 104 5.79 3.30 -16.36
C ILE A 104 4.39 3.17 -17.00
N PHE A 105 3.34 3.39 -16.22
CA PHE A 105 1.98 3.19 -16.68
C PHE A 105 1.61 4.13 -17.85
N ASP A 106 2.19 5.33 -17.91
CA ASP A 106 2.00 6.25 -19.03
C ASP A 106 2.56 5.68 -20.35
N GLU A 107 3.69 4.97 -20.31
CA GLU A 107 4.26 4.28 -21.46
C GLU A 107 3.35 3.16 -21.96
N TRP A 108 2.77 2.38 -21.03
CA TRP A 108 1.76 1.38 -21.36
C TRP A 108 0.52 1.99 -22.01
N LEU A 109 0.03 3.11 -21.48
CA LEU A 109 -1.11 3.83 -22.06
C LEU A 109 -0.82 4.37 -23.47
N LYS A 110 0.40 4.85 -23.73
CA LYS A 110 0.86 5.29 -25.06
C LYS A 110 0.96 4.10 -26.02
N LYS A 111 1.50 2.96 -25.57
CA LYS A 111 1.59 1.73 -26.35
C LYS A 111 0.21 1.23 -26.78
N ILE A 112 -0.77 1.26 -25.87
CA ILE A 112 -2.16 0.85 -26.14
C ILE A 112 -2.83 1.75 -27.20
N LYS A 113 -2.53 3.05 -27.19
CA LYS A 113 -3.00 3.98 -28.23
C LYS A 113 -2.32 3.75 -29.58
N ASN A 114 -1.05 3.34 -29.56
CA ASN A 114 -0.19 3.25 -30.73
C ASN A 114 -0.07 1.83 -31.31
N GLU A 115 -0.99 0.91 -30.99
CA GLU A 115 -1.00 -0.51 -31.40
C GLU A 115 -0.94 -0.77 -32.94
N GLN A 116 -0.71 0.25 -33.77
CA GLN A 116 -0.27 0.10 -35.16
C GLN A 116 1.23 -0.20 -35.33
N ASN A 117 2.09 -0.01 -34.32
CA ASN A 117 3.54 -0.31 -34.47
C ASN A 117 4.02 -1.35 -33.45
N ASN A 118 4.12 -2.59 -33.94
CA ASN A 118 4.76 -3.73 -33.29
C ASN A 118 6.25 -3.45 -33.08
N ASN A 119 6.63 -3.12 -31.85
CA ASN A 119 7.92 -3.54 -31.29
C ASN A 119 7.71 -3.80 -29.79
N GLN A 120 7.84 -5.07 -29.40
CA GLN A 120 7.88 -5.50 -28.01
C GLN A 120 9.27 -5.24 -27.47
N GLU A 121 9.55 -4.00 -27.05
CA GLU A 121 10.68 -3.75 -26.16
C GLU A 121 10.26 -4.01 -24.71
N GLU A 122 11.09 -4.75 -24.00
CA GLU A 122 10.92 -5.13 -22.61
C GLU A 122 11.26 -3.92 -21.73
N ILE A 123 10.26 -3.13 -21.33
CA ILE A 123 10.45 -1.97 -20.48
C ILE A 123 10.67 -2.47 -19.05
N LYS A 124 11.93 -2.66 -18.66
CA LYS A 124 12.30 -2.96 -17.27
C LYS A 124 12.36 -1.67 -16.47
N THR A 125 11.56 -1.57 -15.42
CA THR A 125 11.80 -0.57 -14.37
C THR A 125 11.80 -1.19 -12.98
N SER A 126 12.81 -0.85 -12.20
CA SER A 126 13.00 -1.23 -10.80
C SER A 126 12.63 -0.09 -9.83
N SER A 127 11.86 0.89 -10.30
CA SER A 127 11.60 2.11 -9.54
C SER A 127 10.41 1.97 -8.59
N PHE A 128 10.50 2.67 -7.46
CA PHE A 128 9.39 2.80 -6.52
C PHE A 128 8.24 3.59 -7.19
N PHE A 129 7.06 2.97 -7.30
CA PHE A 129 5.87 3.68 -7.78
C PHE A 129 5.35 4.64 -6.71
N LYS A 130 5.68 5.92 -6.91
CA LYS A 130 5.23 7.07 -6.10
C LYS A 130 3.71 7.24 -6.25
N ALA A 131 2.98 7.20 -5.15
CA ALA A 131 1.52 7.27 -5.20
C ALA A 131 0.90 8.01 -4.02
N PHE A 132 -0.20 8.70 -4.28
CA PHE A 132 -1.04 9.31 -3.26
C PHE A 132 -2.50 9.41 -3.70
N SER A 133 -3.44 9.37 -2.74
CA SER A 133 -4.87 9.44 -3.04
C SER A 133 -5.42 10.87 -3.06
N LEU A 134 -6.34 11.16 -3.97
CA LEU A 134 -7.16 12.38 -4.02
C LEU A 134 -8.64 12.06 -4.28
N GLY A 135 -9.53 13.01 -3.95
CA GLY A 135 -10.92 13.05 -4.42
C GLY A 135 -11.91 12.15 -3.68
N ASP A 136 -11.48 11.02 -3.14
CA ASP A 136 -12.42 10.04 -2.55
C ASP A 136 -12.68 10.25 -1.04
N ARG A 137 -11.86 11.06 -0.35
CA ARG A 137 -11.89 11.22 1.13
C ARG A 137 -11.37 12.60 1.57
N THR A 138 -11.68 12.99 2.79
CA THR A 138 -11.12 14.19 3.47
C THR A 138 -9.64 14.09 3.80
N ARG A 139 -9.06 12.88 3.74
CA ARG A 139 -7.65 12.59 4.02
C ARG A 139 -7.00 11.99 2.78
N SER A 140 -5.73 12.33 2.55
CA SER A 140 -4.91 11.68 1.52
C SER A 140 -4.03 10.61 2.16
N PHE A 141 -4.01 9.41 1.58
CA PHE A 141 -2.99 8.40 1.87
C PHE A 141 -1.78 8.68 0.98
N LEU A 142 -0.62 8.92 1.57
CA LEU A 142 0.64 9.10 0.88
C LEU A 142 1.48 7.83 1.05
N LYS A 143 1.80 7.17 -0.06
CA LYS A 143 2.65 5.97 -0.06
C LYS A 143 4.09 6.39 0.16
N VAL A 144 4.64 6.10 1.34
CA VAL A 144 6.02 6.44 1.72
C VAL A 144 6.97 5.24 1.62
N GLN A 145 6.44 4.03 1.68
CA GLN A 145 7.21 2.78 1.72
C GLN A 145 6.42 1.66 1.01
N ASP A 146 7.11 0.74 0.35
CA ASP A 146 6.51 -0.44 -0.32
C ASP A 146 7.39 -1.68 -0.21
N GLY A 147 6.76 -2.86 -0.31
CA GLY A 147 7.43 -4.15 -0.08
C GLY A 147 7.76 -4.39 1.40
N CYS A 148 8.44 -5.49 1.71
CA CYS A 148 8.86 -5.77 3.09
C CYS A 148 10.03 -6.75 3.13
N ASN A 149 10.97 -6.51 4.05
CA ASN A 149 12.08 -7.43 4.30
C ASN A 149 11.77 -8.49 5.37
N TYR A 150 10.56 -8.49 5.93
CA TYR A 150 10.15 -9.39 6.99
C TYR A 150 9.34 -10.55 6.39
N PHE A 151 9.88 -11.76 6.49
CA PHE A 151 9.26 -12.98 5.98
C PHE A 151 8.45 -13.65 7.10
N CYS A 152 7.39 -12.97 7.52
CA CYS A 152 6.43 -13.55 8.47
C CYS A 152 5.80 -14.79 7.83
N SER A 153 5.64 -15.88 8.58
CA SER A 153 5.28 -17.20 8.04
C SER A 153 3.92 -17.26 7.34
N TYR A 154 3.03 -16.31 7.61
CA TYR A 154 1.72 -16.17 6.98
C TYR A 154 1.66 -15.12 5.85
N CYS A 155 2.69 -14.29 5.70
CA CYS A 155 2.59 -13.06 4.90
C CYS A 155 3.09 -13.27 3.46
N LYS A 156 2.21 -13.02 2.48
CA LYS A 156 2.53 -13.11 1.05
C LYS A 156 3.19 -11.85 0.48
N VAL A 157 3.27 -10.77 1.26
CA VAL A 157 3.71 -9.45 0.76
C VAL A 157 5.14 -9.43 0.19
N PRO A 158 6.15 -10.09 0.77
CA PRO A 158 7.50 -10.10 0.19
C PRO A 158 7.53 -10.66 -1.25
N TYR A 159 6.62 -11.58 -1.57
CA TYR A 159 6.46 -12.12 -2.92
C TYR A 159 5.61 -11.20 -3.81
N ALA A 160 4.56 -10.60 -3.24
CA ALA A 160 3.61 -9.79 -4.00
C ALA A 160 4.08 -8.37 -4.29
N ARG A 161 4.97 -7.82 -3.47
CA ARG A 161 5.44 -6.43 -3.57
C ARG A 161 6.96 -6.33 -3.51
N GLY A 162 7.70 -7.43 -3.35
CA GLY A 162 9.16 -7.44 -3.29
C GLY A 162 9.72 -6.93 -1.96
N ARG A 163 11.04 -6.64 -1.98
CA ARG A 163 11.80 -6.10 -0.85
C ARG A 163 11.38 -4.67 -0.51
N SER A 164 11.67 -4.25 0.73
CA SER A 164 11.38 -2.89 1.18
C SER A 164 12.11 -1.86 0.34
N ARG A 165 11.38 -0.86 -0.14
CA ARG A 165 11.91 0.27 -0.92
C ARG A 165 11.05 1.51 -0.70
N ASN A 166 11.65 2.66 -0.94
CA ASN A 166 11.01 3.96 -0.80
C ASN A 166 11.61 4.99 -1.76
N ALA A 167 10.84 6.05 -2.06
CA ALA A 167 11.39 7.28 -2.64
C ALA A 167 12.23 8.03 -1.60
N SER A 168 13.03 9.00 -2.07
CA SER A 168 13.79 9.88 -1.18
C SER A 168 12.86 10.75 -0.31
N ILE A 169 13.36 11.20 0.86
CA ILE A 169 12.61 12.13 1.72
C ILE A 169 12.22 13.38 0.93
N LYS A 170 13.13 13.90 0.09
CA LYS A 170 12.86 15.07 -0.75
C LYS A 170 11.63 14.85 -1.63
N GLU A 171 11.58 13.73 -2.36
CA GLU A 171 10.45 13.42 -3.24
C GLU A 171 9.15 13.25 -2.45
N ILE A 172 9.20 12.64 -1.26
CA ILE A 172 8.00 12.47 -0.42
C ILE A 172 7.50 13.82 0.12
N VAL A 173 8.42 14.72 0.48
CA VAL A 173 8.09 16.11 0.86
C VAL A 173 7.46 16.86 -0.32
N ASP A 174 7.99 16.68 -1.53
CA ASP A 174 7.42 17.29 -2.74
C ASP A 174 5.98 16.78 -2.97
N GLN A 175 5.73 15.47 -2.83
CA GLN A 175 4.38 14.90 -2.91
C GLN A 175 3.44 15.39 -1.80
N ALA A 176 3.95 15.58 -0.57
CA ALA A 176 3.16 16.11 0.53
C ALA A 176 2.73 17.58 0.27
N ASN A 177 3.61 18.39 -0.31
CA ASN A 177 3.28 19.75 -0.73
C ASN A 177 2.32 19.77 -1.92
N GLU A 178 2.45 18.85 -2.86
CA GLU A 178 1.48 18.65 -3.94
C GLU A 178 0.09 18.35 -3.37
N ILE A 179 -0.02 17.41 -2.42
CA ILE A 179 -1.27 17.10 -1.71
C ILE A 179 -1.84 18.34 -1.01
N ALA A 180 -1.00 19.13 -0.34
CA ALA A 180 -1.41 20.36 0.33
C ALA A 180 -2.01 21.38 -0.65
N SER A 181 -1.49 21.44 -1.90
CA SER A 181 -1.98 22.34 -2.94
C SER A 181 -3.43 22.05 -3.36
N PHE A 182 -3.90 20.81 -3.17
CA PHE A 182 -5.30 20.41 -3.39
C PHE A 182 -6.21 20.76 -2.19
N GLY A 183 -5.71 21.47 -1.18
CA GLY A 183 -6.49 21.87 0.00
C GLY A 183 -6.76 20.75 1.00
N ILE A 184 -6.13 19.58 0.84
CA ILE A 184 -6.23 18.46 1.77
C ILE A 184 -5.60 18.83 3.12
N LYS A 185 -6.27 18.43 4.21
CA LYS A 185 -5.91 18.84 5.57
C LYS A 185 -5.13 17.79 6.36
N GLU A 186 -5.22 16.52 5.98
CA GLU A 186 -4.54 15.43 6.68
C GLU A 186 -3.95 14.42 5.68
N ILE A 187 -2.66 14.12 5.87
CA ILE A 187 -1.96 13.03 5.19
C ILE A 187 -1.81 11.84 6.15
N VAL A 188 -2.17 10.64 5.68
CA VAL A 188 -1.87 9.38 6.34
C VAL A 188 -0.66 8.74 5.66
N LEU A 189 0.46 8.69 6.35
CA LEU A 189 1.68 8.04 5.87
C LEU A 189 1.43 6.53 5.78
N THR A 190 1.48 5.99 4.57
CA THR A 190 1.04 4.64 4.25
C THR A 190 2.19 3.83 3.65
N GLY A 191 2.29 2.57 4.06
CA GLY A 191 3.21 1.58 3.54
C GLY A 191 2.83 0.20 4.04
N ILE A 192 3.68 -0.79 3.79
CA ILE A 192 3.51 -2.14 4.34
C ILE A 192 4.01 -2.18 5.79
N ASN A 193 5.22 -1.70 6.00
CA ASN A 193 5.82 -1.51 7.32
C ASN A 193 6.68 -0.24 7.24
N ILE A 194 6.10 0.90 7.61
CA ILE A 194 6.73 2.21 7.39
C ILE A 194 7.99 2.43 8.24
N GLY A 195 8.15 1.68 9.34
CA GLY A 195 9.39 1.68 10.11
C GLY A 195 10.58 1.05 9.35
N ASP A 196 10.31 0.28 8.29
CA ASP A 196 11.31 -0.34 7.40
C ASP A 196 11.69 0.62 6.24
N PHE A 197 11.42 1.92 6.38
CA PHE A 197 11.82 2.97 5.44
C PHE A 197 13.34 3.20 5.52
N GLY A 198 13.98 3.37 4.37
CA GLY A 198 15.39 3.78 4.29
C GLY A 198 16.31 2.83 3.53
N HIS A 199 15.91 1.57 3.34
CA HIS A 199 16.77 0.51 2.76
C HIS A 199 17.32 0.85 1.37
N THR A 200 16.64 1.68 0.60
CA THR A 200 17.06 2.07 -0.75
C THR A 200 17.67 3.47 -0.84
N THR A 201 17.65 4.26 0.23
CA THR A 201 18.06 5.68 0.20
C THR A 201 19.08 6.07 1.26
N ASP A 202 19.41 5.19 2.22
CA ASP A 202 20.27 5.49 3.39
C ASP A 202 19.72 6.62 4.28
N GLU A 203 18.43 6.93 4.13
CA GLU A 203 17.65 7.79 5.01
C GLU A 203 16.90 6.93 6.03
N ASN A 204 16.18 7.52 6.99
CA ASN A 204 15.32 6.74 7.89
C ASN A 204 13.95 7.39 8.14
N PHE A 205 13.04 6.60 8.72
CA PHE A 205 11.68 7.04 8.99
C PHE A 205 11.61 8.25 9.93
N PHE A 206 12.54 8.36 10.89
CA PHE A 206 12.57 9.48 11.83
C PHE A 206 12.95 10.79 11.13
N GLU A 207 13.93 10.75 10.21
CA GLU A 207 14.28 11.87 9.34
C GLU A 207 13.11 12.28 8.45
N LEU A 208 12.38 11.30 7.90
CA LEU A 208 11.20 11.56 7.08
C LEU A 208 10.15 12.36 7.83
N ILE A 209 9.73 11.92 9.02
CA ILE A 209 8.67 12.62 9.77
C ILE A 209 9.11 14.02 10.22
N LYS A 210 10.40 14.21 10.55
CA LYS A 210 10.98 15.53 10.82
C LYS A 210 10.95 16.44 9.60
N ALA A 211 11.34 15.90 8.44
CA ALA A 211 11.34 16.66 7.20
C ALA A 211 9.92 17.03 6.76
N LEU A 212 8.94 16.14 6.93
CA LEU A 212 7.54 16.43 6.66
C LEU A 212 7.00 17.55 7.56
N GLU A 213 7.24 17.51 8.87
CA GLU A 213 6.81 18.60 9.75
C GLU A 213 7.51 19.93 9.40
N LYS A 214 8.80 19.91 9.07
CA LYS A 214 9.59 21.12 8.81
C LYS A 214 9.34 21.75 7.44
N ASN A 215 9.24 20.93 6.39
CA ASN A 215 9.37 21.36 5.00
C ASN A 215 8.05 21.30 4.21
N THR A 216 6.91 21.15 4.90
CA THR A 216 5.60 21.13 4.25
C THR A 216 4.63 22.14 4.84
N SER A 217 3.58 22.47 4.10
CA SER A 217 2.46 23.30 4.58
C SER A 217 1.28 22.49 5.13
N MET A 218 1.40 21.16 5.21
CA MET A 218 0.33 20.28 5.68
C MET A 218 -0.03 20.54 7.14
N GLU A 219 -1.34 20.56 7.41
CA GLU A 219 -1.86 20.79 8.76
C GLU A 219 -1.71 19.56 9.65
N ARG A 220 -1.97 18.36 9.11
CA ARG A 220 -1.95 17.12 9.89
C ARG A 220 -1.28 15.95 9.19
N TYR A 221 -0.58 15.17 9.97
CA TYR A 221 -0.01 13.88 9.61
C TYR A 221 -0.51 12.78 10.55
N ARG A 222 -0.69 11.58 10.01
CA ARG A 222 -0.98 10.37 10.77
C ARG A 222 -0.07 9.25 10.33
N ILE A 223 0.52 8.57 11.30
CA ILE A 223 1.31 7.35 11.09
C ILE A 223 0.35 6.15 11.01
N SER A 224 0.54 5.31 9.99
CA SER A 224 -0.15 4.03 9.87
C SER A 224 0.67 2.88 10.49
N SER A 225 0.64 1.69 9.90
CA SER A 225 1.22 0.47 10.49
C SER A 225 2.74 0.54 10.60
N ILE A 226 3.26 0.43 11.83
CA ILE A 226 4.68 0.34 12.17
C ILE A 226 4.93 -0.78 13.18
N GLU A 227 5.90 -1.66 12.92
CA GLU A 227 6.21 -2.76 13.85
C GLU A 227 6.82 -2.26 15.17
N PRO A 228 6.52 -2.93 16.31
CA PRO A 228 7.03 -2.55 17.64
C PRO A 228 8.54 -2.31 17.73
N ASN A 229 9.33 -3.18 17.08
CA ASN A 229 10.79 -3.11 17.10
C ASN A 229 11.37 -1.99 16.23
N LEU A 230 10.56 -1.40 15.34
CA LEU A 230 10.95 -0.26 14.50
C LEU A 230 10.42 1.07 15.03
N LEU A 231 9.50 1.03 16.01
CA LEU A 231 8.98 2.21 16.67
C LEU A 231 9.91 2.63 17.81
N THR A 232 10.91 3.45 17.49
CA THR A 232 11.86 3.98 18.49
C THR A 232 11.19 5.00 19.41
N ASN A 233 11.77 5.21 20.60
CA ASN A 233 11.26 6.21 21.53
C ASN A 233 11.38 7.64 20.96
N GLU A 234 12.39 7.91 20.12
CA GLU A 234 12.55 9.19 19.43
C GLU A 234 11.39 9.46 18.46
N ILE A 235 10.91 8.44 17.75
CA ILE A 235 9.72 8.54 16.88
C ILE A 235 8.49 8.84 17.75
N ILE A 236 8.32 8.13 18.87
CA ILE A 236 7.18 8.32 19.78
C ILE A 236 7.18 9.74 20.35
N ASP A 237 8.29 10.18 20.95
CA ASP A 237 8.43 11.50 21.56
C ASP A 237 8.19 12.63 20.54
N PHE A 238 8.70 12.47 19.32
CA PHE A 238 8.48 13.44 18.24
C PHE A 238 7.00 13.52 17.84
N VAL A 239 6.35 12.38 17.62
CA VAL A 239 4.92 12.34 17.25
C VAL A 239 4.05 12.95 18.33
N LEU A 240 4.35 12.69 19.61
CA LEU A 240 3.57 13.20 20.74
C LEU A 240 3.80 14.68 21.04
N SER A 241 4.98 15.23 20.71
CA SER A 241 5.30 16.65 20.89
C SER A 241 4.99 17.51 19.67
N SER A 242 4.80 16.89 18.51
CA SER A 242 4.50 17.55 17.25
C SER A 242 3.18 18.30 17.29
N LYS A 243 3.12 19.44 16.60
CA LYS A 243 1.86 20.18 16.38
C LYS A 243 1.10 19.71 15.15
N ARG A 244 1.76 18.91 14.31
CA ARG A 244 1.22 18.45 13.01
C ARG A 244 0.97 16.95 13.00
N PHE A 245 1.73 16.15 13.74
CA PHE A 245 1.43 14.72 13.88
C PHE A 245 0.34 14.52 14.93
N VAL A 246 -0.68 13.77 14.55
CA VAL A 246 -1.74 13.37 15.49
C VAL A 246 -1.21 12.26 16.41
N PRO A 247 -1.54 12.26 17.71
CA PRO A 247 -1.06 11.28 18.68
C PRO A 247 -1.79 9.93 18.47
N HIS A 248 -1.43 9.24 17.40
CA HIS A 248 -2.02 7.98 16.98
C HIS A 248 -0.96 7.05 16.43
N PHE A 249 -0.93 5.82 16.95
CA PHE A 249 -0.01 4.78 16.54
C PHE A 249 -0.79 3.52 16.17
N HIS A 250 -0.52 2.97 14.99
CA HIS A 250 -1.03 1.65 14.61
C HIS A 250 0.12 0.65 14.71
N ILE A 251 0.08 -0.19 15.75
CA ILE A 251 1.15 -1.10 16.13
C ILE A 251 0.58 -2.52 16.08
N PRO A 252 0.91 -3.32 15.05
CA PRO A 252 0.34 -4.66 14.92
C PRO A 252 0.89 -5.58 16.01
N LEU A 253 0.00 -6.15 16.84
CA LEU A 253 0.35 -7.15 17.85
C LEU A 253 0.51 -8.52 17.19
N GLN A 254 -0.45 -8.90 16.35
CA GLN A 254 -0.64 -10.19 15.68
C GLN A 254 -1.03 -11.34 16.61
N SER A 255 -0.37 -11.49 17.75
CA SER A 255 -0.77 -12.40 18.83
C SER A 255 -0.20 -11.90 20.16
N GLY A 256 -0.90 -12.16 21.27
CA GLY A 256 -0.42 -11.88 22.62
C GLY A 256 0.30 -13.07 23.26
N CYS A 257 0.66 -14.10 22.48
CA CYS A 257 1.42 -15.26 22.95
C CYS A 257 2.79 -15.34 22.25
N ASP A 258 3.88 -15.34 23.02
CA ASP A 258 5.24 -15.35 22.46
C ASP A 258 5.55 -16.64 21.68
N ALA A 259 4.96 -17.77 22.06
CA ALA A 259 5.09 -19.02 21.32
C ALA A 259 4.51 -18.89 19.90
N ILE A 260 3.35 -18.24 19.77
CA ILE A 260 2.69 -17.97 18.48
C ILE A 260 3.44 -16.90 17.69
N LEU A 261 3.87 -15.81 18.32
CA LEU A 261 4.69 -14.77 17.67
C LEU A 261 5.97 -15.35 17.06
N LYS A 262 6.61 -16.32 17.74
CA LYS A 262 7.77 -17.04 17.22
C LYS A 262 7.43 -17.89 16.01
N LEU A 263 6.32 -18.64 16.02
CA LEU A 263 5.86 -19.40 14.85
C LEU A 263 5.47 -18.49 13.67
N MET A 264 4.95 -17.31 13.97
CA MET A 264 4.66 -16.24 13.02
C MET A 264 5.93 -15.61 12.43
N GLN A 265 7.12 -15.89 12.98
CA GLN A 265 8.41 -15.28 12.64
C GLN A 265 8.44 -13.76 12.89
N ARG A 266 7.80 -13.30 13.97
CA ARG A 266 7.86 -11.90 14.40
C ARG A 266 9.22 -11.58 15.03
N ARG A 267 9.63 -10.32 14.95
CA ARG A 267 10.92 -9.80 15.45
C ARG A 267 10.79 -9.02 16.75
N TYR A 268 9.70 -9.27 17.46
CA TYR A 268 9.38 -8.71 18.76
C TYR A 268 8.57 -9.75 19.53
N ASP A 269 8.48 -9.54 20.84
CA ASP A 269 7.66 -10.29 21.78
C ASP A 269 6.58 -9.39 22.40
N THR A 270 5.72 -9.99 23.20
CA THR A 270 4.67 -9.32 23.98
C THR A 270 5.25 -8.27 24.93
N HIS A 271 6.42 -8.53 25.50
CA HIS A 271 7.09 -7.61 26.41
C HIS A 271 7.47 -6.29 25.72
N LEU A 272 8.15 -6.36 24.57
CA LEU A 272 8.50 -5.16 23.79
C LEU A 272 7.26 -4.42 23.32
N PHE A 273 6.21 -5.15 22.90
CA PHE A 273 4.94 -4.52 22.53
C PHE A 273 4.35 -3.72 23.71
N LEU A 274 4.23 -4.35 24.89
CA LEU A 274 3.67 -3.73 26.08
C LEU A 274 4.49 -2.51 26.50
N GLN A 275 5.83 -2.62 26.50
CA GLN A 275 6.72 -1.49 26.78
C GLN A 275 6.44 -0.27 25.88
N LYS A 276 6.16 -0.49 24.59
CA LYS A 276 5.82 0.62 23.67
C LYS A 276 4.48 1.24 24.00
N ILE A 277 3.46 0.43 24.31
CA ILE A 277 2.14 0.94 24.71
C ILE A 277 2.24 1.74 26.00
N GLU A 278 2.88 1.19 27.03
CA GLU A 278 3.08 1.85 28.33
C GLU A 278 3.86 3.16 28.17
N TYR A 279 4.93 3.16 27.37
CA TYR A 279 5.70 4.36 27.10
C TYR A 279 4.84 5.45 26.44
N ILE A 280 4.07 5.11 25.41
CA ILE A 280 3.16 6.06 24.75
C ILE A 280 2.13 6.61 25.75
N LYS A 281 1.47 5.74 26.53
CA LYS A 281 0.44 6.14 27.48
C LYS A 281 0.97 6.96 28.65
N SER A 282 2.19 6.68 29.11
CA SER A 282 2.86 7.48 30.14
C SER A 282 3.11 8.93 29.69
N LYS A 283 3.25 9.16 28.38
CA LYS A 283 3.51 10.48 27.78
C LYS A 283 2.22 11.18 27.35
N ASN A 284 1.24 10.42 26.86
CA ASN A 284 -0.06 10.93 26.44
C ASN A 284 -1.13 9.85 26.59
N ASP A 285 -1.93 9.97 27.65
CA ASP A 285 -2.99 9.01 27.97
C ASP A 285 -4.11 8.98 26.90
N PHE A 286 -4.29 10.08 26.17
CA PHE A 286 -5.27 10.21 25.08
C PHE A 286 -4.74 9.73 23.72
N ALA A 287 -3.49 9.26 23.63
CA ALA A 287 -2.95 8.74 22.38
C ALA A 287 -3.77 7.52 21.91
N GLY A 288 -4.18 7.55 20.65
CA GLY A 288 -4.93 6.47 20.01
C GLY A 288 -4.01 5.31 19.64
N ILE A 289 -4.36 4.09 20.03
CA ILE A 289 -3.62 2.88 19.71
C ILE A 289 -4.51 1.98 18.85
N GLY A 290 -4.07 1.71 17.62
CA GLY A 290 -4.64 0.69 16.76
C GLY A 290 -3.78 -0.57 16.80
N ILE A 291 -4.40 -1.74 16.86
CA ILE A 291 -3.72 -3.04 16.84
C ILE A 291 -4.43 -3.97 15.88
N ASP A 292 -3.70 -4.95 15.35
CA ASP A 292 -4.24 -6.08 14.59
C ASP A 292 -3.89 -7.38 15.33
N VAL A 293 -4.80 -8.36 15.32
CA VAL A 293 -4.62 -9.69 15.92
C VAL A 293 -5.12 -10.75 14.94
N ILE A 294 -4.40 -11.87 14.84
CA ILE A 294 -4.76 -13.05 14.04
C ILE A 294 -5.02 -14.19 15.02
N VAL A 295 -6.25 -14.72 14.99
CA VAL A 295 -6.66 -15.89 15.77
C VAL A 295 -6.71 -17.13 14.88
N GLY A 296 -6.59 -18.32 15.48
CA GLY A 296 -6.57 -19.59 14.77
C GLY A 296 -5.30 -19.81 13.95
N PHE A 297 -4.17 -19.23 14.37
CA PHE A 297 -2.89 -19.46 13.71
C PHE A 297 -2.49 -20.95 13.81
N PRO A 298 -1.85 -21.58 12.79
CA PRO A 298 -1.41 -22.96 12.89
C PRO A 298 -0.50 -23.22 14.11
N GLY A 299 -0.99 -24.03 15.05
CA GLY A 299 -0.31 -24.30 16.32
C GLY A 299 -0.90 -23.54 17.53
N GLU A 300 -1.88 -22.66 17.31
CA GLU A 300 -2.64 -22.03 18.38
C GLU A 300 -3.51 -23.06 19.11
N THR A 301 -3.37 -23.08 20.43
CA THR A 301 -4.17 -23.90 21.35
C THR A 301 -5.10 -22.98 22.14
N ASP A 302 -6.11 -23.53 22.80
CA ASP A 302 -7.01 -22.75 23.66
C ASP A 302 -6.25 -21.95 24.73
N ALA A 303 -5.14 -22.50 25.26
CA ALA A 303 -4.29 -21.80 26.22
C ALA A 303 -3.57 -20.58 25.59
N TYR A 304 -3.03 -20.72 24.38
CA TYR A 304 -2.36 -19.61 23.68
C TYR A 304 -3.33 -18.55 23.18
N PHE A 305 -4.55 -18.97 22.82
CA PHE A 305 -5.64 -18.05 22.55
C PHE A 305 -5.99 -17.24 23.80
N GLN A 306 -6.14 -17.89 24.95
CA GLN A 306 -6.45 -17.23 26.21
C GLN A 306 -5.34 -16.25 26.63
N GLU A 307 -4.06 -16.62 26.45
CA GLU A 307 -2.93 -15.71 26.68
C GLU A 307 -2.97 -14.48 25.77
N THR A 308 -3.46 -14.60 24.54
CA THR A 308 -3.65 -13.45 23.64
C THR A 308 -4.85 -12.58 24.02
N TYR A 309 -5.86 -13.16 24.64
CA TYR A 309 -7.10 -12.48 25.01
C TYR A 309 -6.94 -11.62 26.27
N GLU A 310 -6.12 -12.08 27.22
CA GLU A 310 -5.80 -11.38 28.49
C GLU A 310 -4.90 -10.16 28.29
#